data_AF-A0A4J1ZRM9-F1
#
_entry.id   AF-A0A4J1ZRM9-F1
#
_cell.length_a   1.000
_cell.length_b   1.000
_cell.length_c   1.000
_cell.angle_alpha   90.00
_cell.angle_beta   90.00
_cell.angle_gamma   90.00
#
_symmetry.space_group_name_H-M   'P 1'
#
loop_
_entity.id
_entity.type
_entity.pdbx_description
1 polymer ?
#
loop_
_entity_poly.entity_id
_entity_poly.type
_entity_poly.pdbx_seq_one_letter_code
_entity_poly.pdbx_strand_id
1 'polypeptide(L)' 'MATGWAKVNGSWYYLNANGSMATGWVKDGDTWYYLEASGAMKASQWFKVSDKWYYVNGLGALAVNTTVDGYEVNANGEWV' A
#
# COMPACT_ATOMS: atom_id res chain seq x y z
N MET A 1 -9.22 -1.94 22.37
CA MET A 1 -8.82 -1.01 21.27
C MET A 1 -8.42 -1.88 20.09
N ALA A 2 -8.92 -1.62 18.89
CA ALA A 2 -8.54 -2.37 17.70
C ALA A 2 -7.20 -1.85 17.15
N THR A 3 -6.34 -2.76 16.71
CA THR A 3 -5.03 -2.47 16.10
C THR A 3 -4.83 -3.40 14.89
N GLY A 4 -3.93 -3.03 13.99
CA GLY A 4 -3.65 -3.77 12.77
C GLY A 4 -4.71 -3.58 11.69
N TRP A 5 -4.80 -4.56 10.78
CA TRP A 5 -5.71 -4.51 9.64
C TRP A 5 -7.17 -4.65 10.04
N ALA A 6 -8.00 -3.72 9.57
CA ALA A 6 -9.44 -3.73 9.76
C ALA A 6 -10.15 -3.52 8.41
N LYS A 7 -11.14 -4.37 8.12
CA LYS A 7 -11.98 -4.23 6.92
C LYS A 7 -13.29 -3.55 7.29
N VAL A 8 -13.57 -2.40 6.69
CA VAL A 8 -14.77 -1.59 6.94
C VAL A 8 -15.41 -1.24 5.61
N ASN A 9 -16.69 -1.59 5.43
CA ASN A 9 -17.46 -1.31 4.20
C ASN A 9 -16.76 -1.74 2.91
N GLY A 10 -16.04 -2.86 2.94
CA GLY A 10 -15.34 -3.41 1.78
C GLY A 10 -13.89 -2.93 1.61
N SER A 11 -13.49 -1.84 2.27
CA SER A 11 -12.13 -1.29 2.20
C SER A 11 -11.29 -1.73 3.39
N TRP A 12 -9.98 -1.88 3.18
CA TRP A 12 -9.01 -2.16 4.24
C TRP A 12 -8.42 -0.88 4.80
N TYR A 13 -8.23 -0.87 6.11
CA TYR A 13 -7.64 0.21 6.90
C TYR A 13 -6.59 -0.40 7.83
N TYR A 14 -5.62 0.40 8.24
CA TYR A 14 -4.62 -0.02 9.22
C TYR A 14 -4.69 0.86 10.46
N LEU A 15 -4.82 0.25 11.63
CA LEU A 15 -4.84 0.93 12.92
C LEU A 15 -3.48 0.76 13.62
N ASN A 16 -2.83 1.87 13.93
CA ASN A 16 -1.58 1.91 14.68
C ASN A 16 -1.75 1.32 16.09
N ALA A 17 -0.64 1.05 16.78
CA ALA A 17 -0.66 0.49 18.13
C ALA A 17 -1.43 1.35 19.17
N ASN A 18 -1.52 2.66 18.93
CA ASN A 18 -2.29 3.60 19.75
C ASN A 18 -3.77 3.72 19.32
N GLY A 19 -4.23 2.89 18.38
CA GLY A 19 -5.59 2.90 17.84
C GLY A 19 -5.88 3.98 16.79
N SER A 20 -4.91 4.83 16.44
CA SER A 20 -5.10 5.82 15.38
C SER A 20 -5.06 5.17 13.99
N MET A 21 -5.82 5.70 13.04
CA MET A 21 -5.80 5.25 11.65
C MET A 21 -4.51 5.71 10.95
N ALA A 22 -3.84 4.79 10.27
CA ALA A 22 -2.67 5.09 9.46
C ALA A 22 -3.07 5.59 8.06
N THR A 23 -2.20 6.42 7.48
CA THR A 23 -2.28 6.95 6.12
C THR A 23 -0.88 6.96 5.52
N GLY A 24 -0.77 6.90 4.20
CA GLY A 24 0.50 6.81 3.48
C GLY A 24 1.10 5.41 3.52
N TRP A 25 2.43 5.33 3.51
CA TRP A 25 3.14 4.06 3.49
C TRP A 25 3.05 3.32 4.83
N VAL A 26 2.65 2.05 4.78
CA VAL A 26 2.63 1.13 5.93
C VAL A 26 3.46 -0.10 5.56
N LYS A 27 4.39 -0.48 6.43
CA LYS A 27 5.12 -1.74 6.33
C LYS A 27 4.54 -2.72 7.36
N ASP A 28 4.06 -3.85 6.88
CA ASP A 28 3.58 -4.95 7.72
C ASP A 28 4.35 -6.23 7.36
N GLY A 29 5.14 -6.72 8.31
CA GLY A 29 6.20 -7.69 8.05
C GLY A 29 7.21 -7.16 7.03
N ASP A 30 7.38 -7.91 5.93
CA ASP A 30 8.26 -7.54 4.81
C ASP A 30 7.53 -6.86 3.65
N THR A 31 6.22 -6.67 3.77
CA THR A 31 5.39 -6.14 2.68
C THR A 31 5.03 -4.67 2.93
N TRP A 32 5.12 -3.86 1.89
CA TRP A 32 4.66 -2.48 1.90
C TRP A 32 3.25 -2.34 1.33
N TYR A 33 2.50 -1.42 1.90
CA TYR A 33 1.13 -1.08 1.53
C TYR A 33 1.01 0.45 1.49
N TYR A 34 0.04 0.96 0.73
CA TYR A 34 -0.25 2.38 0.67
C TYR A 34 -1.70 2.68 1.03
N LEU A 35 -1.88 3.52 2.03
CA LEU A 35 -3.16 3.94 2.59
C LEU A 35 -3.43 5.37 2.09
N GLU A 36 -4.58 5.63 1.50
CA GLU A 36 -4.97 6.96 1.03
C GLU A 36 -5.14 7.93 2.21
N ALA A 37 -5.35 9.23 1.93
CA ALA A 37 -5.62 10.21 2.98
C ALA A 37 -6.88 9.90 3.80
N SER A 38 -7.83 9.16 3.21
CA SER A 38 -9.02 8.61 3.88
C SER A 38 -8.72 7.40 4.78
N GLY A 39 -7.49 6.87 4.73
CA GLY A 39 -7.07 5.63 5.36
C GLY A 39 -7.43 4.36 4.59
N ALA A 40 -8.13 4.47 3.46
CA ALA A 40 -8.44 3.30 2.63
C ALA A 40 -7.18 2.80 1.92
N MET A 41 -6.95 1.49 1.97
CA MET A 41 -5.82 0.84 1.30
C MET A 41 -6.02 0.81 -0.22
N LYS A 42 -5.00 1.21 -0.98
CA LYS A 42 -4.96 1.00 -2.43
C LYS A 42 -4.77 -0.48 -2.75
N ALA A 43 -5.43 -0.96 -3.80
CA ALA A 43 -5.29 -2.31 -4.32
C ALA A 43 -5.49 -2.34 -5.85
N SER A 44 -4.82 -3.28 -6.52
CA SER A 44 -4.90 -3.54 -7.96
C SER A 44 -4.77 -2.29 -8.84
N GLN A 45 -3.78 -1.43 -8.56
CA GLN A 45 -3.63 -0.18 -9.30
C GLN A 45 -2.21 0.36 -9.29
N TRP A 46 -1.89 1.09 -10.35
CA TRP A 46 -0.78 2.05 -10.38
C TRP A 46 -1.18 3.35 -9.69
N PHE A 47 -0.26 3.95 -8.95
CA PHE A 47 -0.45 5.25 -8.32
C PHE A 47 0.88 6.01 -8.23
N LYS A 48 0.79 7.34 -8.09
CA LYS A 48 1.93 8.25 -8.11
C LYS A 48 2.11 8.92 -6.75
N VAL A 49 3.32 8.87 -6.20
CA VAL A 49 3.72 9.55 -4.95
C VAL A 49 5.01 10.31 -5.18
N SER A 50 5.01 11.63 -4.99
CA SER A 50 6.20 12.49 -5.16
C SER A 50 6.97 12.24 -6.47
N ASP A 51 6.25 12.30 -7.57
CA ASP A 51 6.77 12.08 -8.93
C ASP A 51 7.21 10.66 -9.32
N LYS A 52 7.04 9.69 -8.43
CA LYS A 52 7.36 8.29 -8.67
C LYS A 52 6.11 7.43 -8.76
N TRP A 53 6.13 6.45 -9.67
CA TRP A 53 5.03 5.51 -9.85
C TRP A 53 5.28 4.21 -9.10
N TYR A 54 4.21 3.67 -8.54
CA TYR A 54 4.20 2.44 -7.75
C TYR A 54 2.98 1.61 -8.13
N TYR A 55 3.08 0.29 -7.98
CA TYR A 55 1.97 -0.62 -8.20
C TYR A 55 1.71 -1.48 -6.96
N VAL A 56 0.44 -1.60 -6.58
CA VAL A 56 -0.02 -2.55 -5.56
C VAL A 56 -0.94 -3.59 -6.18
N ASN A 57 -0.76 -4.85 -5.79
CA ASN A 57 -1.57 -5.96 -6.29
C ASN A 57 -2.97 -6.01 -5.61
N GLY A 58 -3.75 -7.06 -5.89
CA GLY A 58 -5.11 -7.21 -5.33
C GLY A 58 -5.20 -7.40 -3.82
N LEU A 59 -4.09 -7.68 -3.15
CA LEU A 59 -3.97 -7.72 -1.68
C LEU A 59 -3.43 -6.40 -1.11
N GLY A 60 -3.17 -5.39 -1.95
CA GLY A 60 -2.56 -4.12 -1.57
C GLY A 60 -1.05 -4.17 -1.39
N ALA A 61 -0.42 -5.33 -1.64
CA ALA A 61 1.02 -5.50 -1.50
C ALA A 61 1.75 -4.79 -2.64
N LEU A 62 2.73 -3.97 -2.28
CA LEU A 62 3.62 -3.27 -3.21
C LEU A 62 4.44 -4.26 -4.04
N ALA A 63 4.42 -4.10 -5.36
CA ALA A 63 5.33 -4.81 -6.24
C ALA A 63 6.74 -4.24 -6.12
N VAL A 64 7.74 -5.10 -5.93
CA VAL A 64 9.16 -4.74 -5.83
C VAL A 64 10.00 -5.74 -6.61
N ASN A 65 11.08 -5.29 -7.25
CA ASN A 65 12.01 -6.13 -8.03
C ASN A 65 11.30 -7.07 -9.02
N THR A 66 10.32 -6.55 -9.76
CA THR A 66 9.51 -7.35 -10.68
C THR A 66 9.03 -6.51 -11.85
N THR A 67 8.37 -7.14 -12.81
CA THR A 67 7.73 -6.47 -13.94
C THR A 67 6.22 -6.52 -13.77
N VAL A 68 5.55 -5.37 -13.90
CA VAL A 68 4.09 -5.24 -13.86
C VAL A 68 3.65 -4.60 -15.18
N ASP A 69 2.78 -5.27 -15.94
CA ASP A 69 2.27 -4.78 -17.22
C ASP A 69 3.37 -4.38 -18.24
N GLY A 70 4.55 -4.99 -18.15
CA GLY A 70 5.71 -4.66 -18.99
C GLY A 70 6.62 -3.55 -18.44
N TYR A 71 6.29 -2.97 -17.28
CA TYR A 71 7.08 -1.95 -16.59
C TYR A 71 7.87 -2.55 -15.44
N GLU A 72 9.17 -2.30 -15.36
CA GLU A 72 10.01 -2.77 -14.27
C GLU A 72 9.89 -1.86 -13.04
N VAL A 73 9.73 -2.46 -11.87
CA VAL A 73 9.78 -1.76 -10.58
C VAL A 73 10.99 -2.22 -9.78
N ASN A 74 11.72 -1.26 -9.20
CA ASN A 74 12.95 -1.53 -8.47
C ASN A 74 12.68 -2.08 -7.04
N ALA A 75 13.72 -2.18 -6.21
CA ALA A 75 13.62 -2.70 -4.85
C ALA A 75 12.75 -1.84 -3.90
N ASN A 76 12.55 -0.56 -4.24
CA ASN A 76 11.66 0.35 -3.52
C ASN A 76 10.24 0.36 -4.12
N GLY A 77 9.99 -0.46 -5.14
CA GLY A 77 8.73 -0.52 -5.88
C GLY A 77 8.50 0.66 -6.83
N GLU A 78 9.53 1.45 -7.08
CA GLU A 78 9.47 2.59 -7.99
C GLU A 78 9.61 2.10 -9.42
N TRP A 79 8.71 2.52 -10.31
CA TRP A 79 8.86 2.32 -11.75
C TRP A 79 10.13 2.99 -12.26
N VAL A 80 10.90 2.26 -13.08
CA VAL A 80 12.14 2.70 -13.73
C VAL A 80 12.05 2.68 -15.26
#